data_AF-N8WVR7-F1
#
_entry.id   AF-N8WVR7-F1
#
_cell.length_a   1.000
_cell.length_b   1.000
_cell.length_c   1.000
_cell.angle_alpha   90.00
_cell.angle_beta   90.00
_cell.angle_gamma   90.00
#
_symmetry.space_group_name_H-M   'P 1'
#
loop_
_entity.id
_entity.type
_entity.pdbx_description
1 polymer ?
#
loop_
_entity_poly.entity_id
_entity_poly.type
_entity_poly.pdbx_seq_one_letter_code
_entity_poly.pdbx_strand_id
1 'polypeptide(L)'
;MKFLKHITATTILTTSLHCYATVGGGQTIEVLGYEVKQQKIYLLRHYEDERGRLPQLYYYQLSSKTPDKLIEVQSLYINPKTHQIDYDQDAIQFEKDLNKIKKRLTPLLIGNANTAKIQVVQSQTHYVPAWHDQSQKIPQYKIIYKVTTASLKSKNQQAVQYAKTIKITQNYIVPNQNKLLIVVKYFGIPEETGYDVEDAILLLPIQ
;
A
#
# COMPACT_ATOMS: atom_id res chain seq x y z
N MET A 1 22.73 -66.77 -25.51
CA MET A 1 22.64 -65.30 -25.56
C MET A 1 21.35 -64.89 -24.83
N LYS A 2 21.46 -64.40 -23.59
CA LYS A 2 20.32 -64.07 -22.73
C LYS A 2 20.01 -62.58 -22.83
N PHE A 3 18.80 -62.26 -23.26
CA PHE A 3 18.17 -60.93 -23.14
C PHE A 3 17.43 -60.85 -21.81
N LEU A 4 17.70 -59.83 -20.97
CA LEU A 4 16.71 -59.28 -20.02
C LEU A 4 17.16 -57.91 -19.49
N LYS A 5 16.66 -56.84 -20.13
CA LYS A 5 15.74 -55.83 -19.58
C LYS A 5 16.22 -55.15 -18.29
N HIS A 6 16.83 -53.97 -18.45
CA HIS A 6 17.02 -53.00 -17.38
C HIS A 6 15.68 -52.32 -17.06
N ILE A 7 15.22 -52.47 -15.82
CA ILE A 7 14.13 -51.70 -15.25
C ILE A 7 14.75 -50.47 -14.60
N THR A 8 14.63 -49.31 -15.23
CA THR A 8 14.93 -48.02 -14.61
C THR A 8 13.73 -47.60 -13.77
N ALA A 9 13.83 -47.77 -12.46
CA ALA A 9 12.86 -47.21 -11.51
C ALA A 9 13.16 -45.72 -11.33
N THR A 10 12.33 -44.86 -11.91
CA THR A 10 12.41 -43.41 -11.75
C THR A 10 11.84 -43.02 -10.38
N THR A 11 12.71 -42.75 -9.41
CA THR A 11 12.31 -42.24 -8.09
C THR A 11 11.86 -40.79 -8.23
N ILE A 12 10.56 -40.53 -8.11
CA ILE A 12 10.00 -39.17 -8.04
C ILE A 12 10.32 -38.62 -6.64
N LEU A 13 11.32 -37.75 -6.56
CA LEU A 13 11.67 -37.03 -5.33
C LEU A 13 10.63 -35.91 -5.12
N THR A 14 9.57 -36.20 -4.37
CA THR A 14 8.60 -35.19 -3.94
C THR A 14 9.24 -34.32 -2.86
N THR A 15 9.91 -33.24 -3.26
CA THR A 15 10.32 -32.19 -2.34
C THR A 15 9.06 -31.50 -1.83
N SER A 16 8.71 -31.72 -0.56
CA SER A 16 7.65 -30.99 0.12
C SER A 16 8.02 -29.52 0.19
N LEU A 17 7.31 -28.68 -0.56
CA LEU A 17 7.35 -27.24 -0.40
C LEU A 17 6.76 -26.94 0.98
N HIS A 18 7.62 -26.66 1.96
CA HIS A 18 7.20 -26.18 3.25
C HIS A 18 6.71 -24.74 3.05
N CYS A 19 5.40 -24.58 2.89
CA CYS A 19 4.76 -23.27 2.93
C CYS A 19 4.73 -22.84 4.39
N TYR A 20 5.66 -21.96 4.79
CA TYR A 20 5.57 -21.29 6.07
C TYR A 20 4.44 -20.28 5.98
N ALA A 21 3.46 -20.38 6.88
CA ALA A 21 2.47 -19.32 7.06
C ALA A 21 3.19 -18.08 7.56
N THR A 22 3.11 -16.99 6.82
CA THR A 22 3.66 -15.69 7.20
C THR A 22 2.67 -15.01 8.15
N VAL A 23 3.12 -14.62 9.34
CA VAL A 23 2.37 -13.85 10.34
C VAL A 23 2.23 -12.38 9.96
N GLY A 24 3.07 -11.89 9.04
CA GLY A 24 3.08 -10.51 8.56
C GLY A 24 2.93 -10.39 7.04
N GLY A 25 2.71 -9.16 6.56
CA GLY A 25 2.57 -8.86 5.14
C GLY A 25 2.74 -7.39 4.82
N GLY A 26 3.19 -7.11 3.59
CA GLY A 26 3.35 -5.75 3.09
C GLY A 26 2.02 -5.01 2.93
N GLN A 27 2.14 -3.71 2.73
CA GLN A 27 1.00 -2.86 2.36
C GLN A 27 1.34 -2.09 1.10
N THR A 28 0.54 -2.26 0.05
CA THR A 28 0.76 -1.62 -1.25
C THR A 28 -0.40 -0.73 -1.64
N ILE A 29 -0.13 0.30 -2.44
CA ILE A 29 -1.13 1.25 -2.92
C ILE A 29 -1.34 1.04 -4.43
N GLU A 30 -2.59 0.74 -4.81
CA GLU A 30 -3.07 0.77 -6.19
C GLU A 30 -3.86 2.04 -6.43
N VAL A 31 -3.33 2.95 -7.25
CA VAL A 31 -4.05 4.17 -7.63
C VAL A 31 -5.05 3.85 -8.73
N LEU A 32 -6.34 4.09 -8.47
CA LEU A 32 -7.42 3.74 -9.42
C LEU A 32 -7.69 4.83 -10.44
N GLY A 33 -7.68 6.09 -10.02
CA GLY A 33 -7.94 7.23 -10.92
C GLY A 33 -8.76 8.35 -10.28
N TYR A 34 -9.16 9.30 -11.11
CA TYR A 34 -9.84 10.53 -10.75
C TYR A 34 -11.28 10.57 -11.27
N GLU A 35 -12.25 10.78 -10.39
CA GLU A 35 -13.64 11.05 -10.73
C GLU A 35 -13.88 12.55 -10.87
N VAL A 36 -14.01 13.02 -12.12
CA VAL A 36 -14.11 14.46 -12.44
C VAL A 36 -15.32 15.12 -11.79
N LYS A 37 -16.50 14.49 -11.85
CA LYS A 37 -17.76 15.07 -11.37
C LYS A 37 -17.76 15.36 -9.87
N GLN A 38 -17.21 14.43 -9.08
CA GLN A 38 -17.15 14.54 -7.62
C GLN A 38 -15.82 15.10 -7.12
N GLN A 39 -14.85 15.32 -8.00
CA GLN A 39 -13.48 15.71 -7.68
C GLN A 39 -12.82 14.78 -6.65
N LYS A 40 -12.92 13.46 -6.88
CA LYS A 40 -12.38 12.43 -5.99
C LYS A 40 -11.24 11.67 -6.67
N ILE A 41 -10.13 11.45 -5.98
CA ILE A 41 -9.10 10.51 -6.42
C ILE A 41 -9.25 9.24 -5.60
N TYR A 42 -9.44 8.09 -6.25
CA TYR A 42 -9.61 6.80 -5.57
C TYR A 42 -8.33 5.96 -5.62
N LEU A 43 -8.10 5.20 -4.56
CA LEU A 43 -6.99 4.24 -4.44
C LEU A 43 -7.42 3.05 -3.58
N LEU A 44 -6.79 1.90 -3.79
CA LEU A 44 -6.89 0.73 -2.92
C LEU A 44 -5.60 0.60 -2.11
N ARG A 45 -5.75 0.26 -0.83
CA ARG A 45 -4.67 -0.30 -0.02
C ARG A 45 -4.85 -1.80 0.05
N HIS A 46 -3.86 -2.53 -0.42
CA HIS A 46 -3.78 -3.97 -0.28
C HIS A 46 -3.04 -4.29 1.01
N TYR A 47 -3.53 -5.26 1.75
CA TYR A 47 -2.85 -5.83 2.92
C TYR A 47 -2.52 -7.27 2.57
N GLU A 48 -1.23 -7.59 2.59
CA GLU A 48 -0.74 -8.94 2.25
C GLU A 48 -0.59 -9.79 3.52
N ASP A 49 -1.39 -9.51 4.55
CA ASP A 49 -1.38 -10.26 5.79
C ASP A 49 -2.14 -11.59 5.68
N GLU A 50 -1.94 -12.46 6.67
CA GLU A 50 -2.51 -13.82 6.71
C GLU A 50 -4.04 -13.90 6.64
N ARG A 51 -4.73 -12.77 6.81
CA ARG A 51 -6.19 -12.72 6.81
C ARG A 51 -6.80 -12.89 5.44
N GLY A 52 -6.06 -12.61 4.36
CA GLY A 52 -6.60 -12.62 3.00
C GLY A 52 -7.78 -11.64 2.82
N ARG A 53 -7.78 -10.55 3.59
CA ARG A 53 -8.85 -9.54 3.59
C ARG A 53 -8.93 -8.79 2.28
N LEU A 54 -10.13 -8.30 1.96
CA LEU A 54 -10.36 -7.45 0.79
C LEU A 54 -9.51 -6.17 0.84
N PRO A 55 -9.03 -5.66 -0.30
CA PRO A 55 -8.35 -4.38 -0.37
C PRO A 55 -9.27 -3.26 0.11
N GLN A 56 -8.72 -2.30 0.85
CA GLN A 56 -9.48 -1.19 1.43
C GLN A 56 -9.49 0.01 0.48
N LEU A 57 -10.68 0.50 0.14
CA LEU A 57 -10.90 1.61 -0.78
C LEU A 57 -10.86 2.93 -0.02
N TYR A 58 -10.07 3.86 -0.55
CA TYR A 58 -9.96 5.21 -0.05
C TYR A 58 -10.16 6.24 -1.17
N TYR A 59 -10.42 7.49 -0.77
CA TYR A 59 -10.36 8.62 -1.68
C TYR A 59 -9.84 9.91 -1.04
N TYR A 60 -9.29 10.77 -1.88
CA TYR A 60 -9.07 12.19 -1.59
C TYR A 60 -10.21 13.03 -2.16
N GLN A 61 -10.78 13.93 -1.36
CA GLN A 61 -11.83 14.88 -1.79
C GLN A 61 -11.23 16.25 -2.12
N LEU A 62 -10.95 16.51 -3.40
CA LEU A 62 -10.19 17.70 -3.82
C LEU A 62 -10.95 19.02 -3.64
N SER A 63 -12.28 18.99 -3.60
CA SER A 63 -13.13 20.16 -3.33
C SER A 63 -13.36 20.45 -1.84
N SER A 64 -12.84 19.61 -0.94
CA SER A 64 -13.01 19.79 0.51
C SER A 64 -12.08 20.87 1.08
N LYS A 65 -12.36 21.32 2.31
CA LYS A 65 -11.48 22.21 3.07
C LYS A 65 -10.15 21.55 3.47
N THR A 66 -10.09 20.22 3.46
CA THR A 66 -8.90 19.42 3.82
C THR A 66 -8.65 18.38 2.73
N PRO A 67 -8.29 18.81 1.50
CA PRO A 67 -8.21 17.92 0.34
C PRO A 67 -7.09 16.88 0.47
N ASP A 68 -6.14 17.12 1.37
CA ASP A 68 -5.04 16.23 1.73
C ASP A 68 -5.39 15.16 2.77
N LYS A 69 -6.65 15.10 3.24
CA LYS A 69 -7.13 14.03 4.10
C LYS A 69 -7.56 12.83 3.26
N LEU A 70 -6.94 11.67 3.49
CA LEU A 70 -7.37 10.40 2.93
C LEU A 70 -8.61 9.89 3.68
N ILE A 71 -9.66 9.50 2.96
CA ILE A 71 -10.95 9.08 3.52
C ILE A 71 -11.24 7.64 3.12
N GLU A 72 -11.50 6.78 4.10
CA GLU A 72 -11.90 5.38 3.87
C GLU A 72 -13.35 5.28 3.41
N VAL A 73 -13.63 4.38 2.47
CA VAL A 73 -14.98 4.07 1.99
C VAL A 73 -15.50 2.82 2.70
N GLN A 74 -16.26 2.97 3.77
CA GLN A 74 -16.79 1.83 4.53
C GLN A 74 -17.98 1.14 3.85
N SER A 75 -18.73 1.85 3.00
CA SER A 75 -20.01 1.37 2.46
C SER A 75 -19.90 0.15 1.56
N LEU A 76 -18.73 -0.12 0.97
CA LEU A 76 -18.50 -1.31 0.14
C LEU A 76 -18.33 -2.59 0.98
N TYR A 77 -18.11 -2.44 2.28
CA TYR A 77 -17.73 -3.54 3.17
C TYR A 77 -18.84 -3.92 4.16
N ILE A 78 -20.04 -3.36 4.03
CA ILE A 78 -21.14 -3.66 4.95
C ILE A 78 -21.70 -5.05 4.61
N ASN A 79 -21.55 -6.00 5.53
CA ASN A 79 -22.13 -7.32 5.41
C ASN A 79 -23.66 -7.21 5.50
N PRO A 80 -24.41 -7.74 4.52
CA PRO A 80 -25.87 -7.58 4.47
C PRO A 80 -26.61 -8.33 5.59
N LYS A 81 -25.97 -9.33 6.20
CA LYS A 81 -26.56 -10.11 7.31
C LYS A 81 -26.33 -9.41 8.66
N THR A 82 -25.09 -8.99 8.91
CA THR A 82 -24.70 -8.43 10.22
C THR A 82 -24.83 -6.91 10.29
N HIS A 83 -24.93 -6.23 9.15
CA HIS A 83 -24.89 -4.76 9.02
C HIS A 83 -23.61 -4.13 9.59
N GLN A 84 -22.55 -4.93 9.74
CA GLN A 84 -21.24 -4.50 10.21
C GLN A 84 -20.25 -4.48 9.07
N ILE A 85 -19.17 -3.71 9.25
CA ILE A 85 -18.04 -3.71 8.32
C ILE A 85 -17.35 -5.08 8.42
N ASP A 86 -17.19 -5.72 7.27
CA ASP A 86 -16.61 -7.04 7.11
C ASP A 86 -15.68 -7.03 5.89
N TYR A 87 -14.38 -7.06 6.18
CA TYR A 87 -13.34 -7.09 5.14
C TYR A 87 -13.01 -8.52 4.70
N ASP A 88 -13.55 -9.54 5.36
CA ASP A 88 -13.25 -10.96 5.12
C ASP A 88 -14.39 -11.65 4.34
N GLN A 89 -15.34 -10.87 3.83
CA GLN A 89 -16.47 -11.35 3.04
C GLN A 89 -16.05 -11.83 1.64
N ASP A 90 -16.96 -12.53 0.96
CA ASP A 90 -16.79 -12.96 -0.42
C ASP A 90 -16.56 -11.75 -1.37
N ALA A 91 -15.54 -11.87 -2.23
CA ALA A 91 -15.08 -10.79 -3.09
C ALA A 91 -16.04 -10.45 -4.25
N ILE A 92 -17.03 -11.28 -4.58
CA ILE A 92 -17.87 -11.11 -5.78
C ILE A 92 -18.62 -9.78 -5.75
N GLN A 93 -19.28 -9.46 -4.64
CA GLN A 93 -20.06 -8.23 -4.52
C GLN A 93 -19.16 -6.99 -4.44
N PHE A 94 -18.06 -7.11 -3.69
CA PHE A 94 -17.01 -6.09 -3.62
C PHE A 94 -16.49 -5.73 -5.02
N GLU A 95 -16.09 -6.74 -5.81
CA GLU A 95 -15.57 -6.54 -7.17
C GLU A 95 -16.61 -5.92 -8.10
N LYS A 96 -17.88 -6.34 -7.99
CA LYS A 96 -18.96 -5.75 -8.77
C LYS A 96 -19.13 -4.26 -8.49
N ASP A 97 -19.07 -3.85 -7.22
CA ASP A 97 -19.24 -2.46 -6.83
C ASP A 97 -17.98 -1.63 -7.12
N LEU A 98 -16.79 -2.16 -6.87
CA LEU A 98 -15.52 -1.56 -7.25
C LEU A 98 -15.46 -1.29 -8.77
N ASN A 99 -15.92 -2.23 -9.60
CA ASN A 99 -15.96 -2.05 -11.04
C ASN A 99 -16.90 -0.92 -11.49
N LYS A 100 -18.01 -0.68 -10.79
CA LYS A 100 -18.87 0.50 -11.05
C LYS A 100 -18.13 1.81 -10.76
N ILE A 101 -17.22 1.81 -9.79
CA ILE A 101 -16.34 2.95 -9.49
C ILE A 101 -15.30 3.09 -10.59
N LYS A 102 -14.53 2.05 -10.89
CA LYS A 102 -13.46 2.08 -11.90
C LYS A 102 -13.97 2.58 -13.27
N LYS A 103 -15.17 2.18 -13.70
CA LYS A 103 -15.81 2.60 -14.97
C LYS A 103 -16.00 4.11 -15.15
N ARG A 104 -16.08 4.89 -14.07
CA ARG A 104 -16.27 6.34 -14.12
C ARG A 104 -14.99 7.15 -13.87
N LEU A 105 -13.86 6.49 -13.65
CA LEU A 105 -12.60 7.15 -13.35
C LEU A 105 -11.85 7.50 -14.63
N THR A 106 -11.27 8.69 -14.64
CA THR A 106 -10.23 9.08 -15.58
C THR A 106 -8.87 8.68 -14.99
N PRO A 107 -8.00 7.99 -15.74
CA PRO A 107 -6.65 7.68 -15.28
C PRO A 107 -5.88 8.94 -14.87
N LEU A 108 -5.03 8.83 -13.85
CA LEU A 108 -4.05 9.89 -13.58
C LEU A 108 -2.90 9.80 -14.59
N LEU A 109 -2.25 10.92 -14.87
CA LEU A 109 -1.09 10.94 -15.77
C LEU A 109 0.17 10.60 -14.98
N ILE A 110 1.05 9.78 -15.54
CA ILE A 110 2.33 9.45 -14.88
C ILE A 110 3.23 10.69 -14.91
N GLY A 111 3.67 11.13 -13.74
CA GLY A 111 4.60 12.24 -13.55
C GLY A 111 6.05 11.79 -13.58
N ASN A 112 6.97 12.75 -13.74
CA ASN A 112 8.40 12.47 -13.67
C ASN A 112 8.85 12.25 -12.21
N ALA A 113 9.40 11.08 -11.91
CA ALA A 113 9.83 10.66 -10.57
C ALA A 113 10.83 11.63 -9.90
N ASN A 114 11.63 12.37 -10.68
CA ASN A 114 12.68 13.25 -10.16
C ASN A 114 12.18 14.64 -9.72
N THR A 115 10.89 14.94 -9.93
CA THR A 115 10.33 16.27 -9.63
C THR A 115 9.91 16.45 -8.17
N ALA A 116 9.62 15.35 -7.48
CA ALA A 116 9.23 15.33 -6.07
C ALA A 116 10.41 14.86 -5.21
N LYS A 117 10.56 15.48 -4.05
CA LYS A 117 11.61 15.16 -3.07
C LYS A 117 10.99 14.96 -1.70
N ILE A 118 11.50 13.96 -0.98
CA ILE A 118 11.20 13.75 0.43
C ILE A 118 12.13 14.63 1.25
N GLN A 119 11.55 15.48 2.11
CA GLN A 119 12.28 16.27 3.09
C GLN A 119 11.93 15.77 4.48
N VAL A 120 12.91 15.19 5.17
CA VAL A 120 12.78 14.81 6.59
C VAL A 120 12.80 16.09 7.44
N VAL A 121 11.77 16.26 8.26
CA VAL A 121 11.60 17.39 9.19
C VAL A 121 12.12 17.02 10.57
N GLN A 122 11.80 15.82 11.04
CA GLN A 122 12.21 15.32 12.34
C GLN A 122 12.40 13.81 12.28
N SER A 123 13.37 13.28 13.02
CA SER A 123 13.57 11.85 13.20
C SER A 123 13.87 11.55 14.66
N GLN A 124 13.22 10.53 15.21
CA GLN A 124 13.48 9.98 16.54
C GLN A 124 13.79 8.50 16.39
N THR A 125 14.78 8.02 17.14
CA THR A 125 15.16 6.61 17.17
C THR A 125 14.81 6.02 18.52
N HIS A 126 14.07 4.92 18.49
CA HIS A 126 13.79 4.07 19.64
C HIS A 126 14.32 2.66 19.36
N TYR A 127 14.55 1.90 20.42
CA TYR A 127 14.93 0.49 20.31
C TYR A 127 13.80 -0.35 20.86
N VAL A 128 13.23 -1.20 20.02
CA VAL A 128 12.11 -2.09 20.36
C VAL A 128 12.55 -3.55 20.30
N PRO A 129 11.91 -4.46 21.03
CA PRO A 129 12.20 -5.89 20.94
C PRO A 129 12.06 -6.40 19.50
N ALA A 130 12.94 -7.33 19.10
CA ALA A 130 12.81 -8.00 17.81
C ALA A 130 11.62 -8.96 17.81
N TRP A 131 11.01 -9.19 16.63
CA TRP A 131 9.82 -10.04 16.51
C TRP A 131 10.08 -11.50 16.92
N HIS A 132 11.26 -12.04 16.59
CA HIS A 132 11.63 -13.44 16.82
C HIS A 132 12.35 -13.68 18.16
N ASP A 133 12.85 -12.62 18.80
CA ASP A 133 13.59 -12.70 20.06
C ASP A 133 13.44 -11.39 20.85
N GLN A 134 12.68 -11.45 21.94
CA GLN A 134 12.39 -10.27 22.76
C GLN A 134 13.61 -9.74 23.54
N SER A 135 14.68 -10.53 23.66
CA SER A 135 15.93 -10.08 24.29
C SER A 135 16.77 -9.21 23.35
N GLN A 136 16.59 -9.36 22.04
CA GLN A 136 17.24 -8.56 21.03
C GLN A 136 16.47 -7.26 20.78
N LYS A 137 17.19 -6.18 20.50
CA LYS A 137 16.60 -4.88 20.19
C LYS A 137 16.95 -4.44 18.78
N ILE A 138 15.95 -3.99 18.05
CA ILE A 138 16.09 -3.42 16.71
C ILE A 138 15.76 -1.92 16.73
N PRO A 139 16.41 -1.11 15.86
CA PRO A 139 16.11 0.31 15.77
C PRO A 139 14.76 0.54 15.07
N GLN A 140 13.90 1.33 15.70
CA GLN A 140 12.67 1.87 15.14
C GLN A 140 12.84 3.39 14.97
N TYR A 141 12.58 3.88 13.77
CA TYR A 141 12.64 5.29 13.42
C TYR A 141 11.23 5.84 13.27
N LYS A 142 10.86 6.80 14.13
CA LYS A 142 9.67 7.63 13.94
C LYS A 142 10.09 8.89 13.20
N ILE A 143 9.63 9.05 11.97
CA ILE A 143 10.02 10.14 11.09
C ILE A 143 8.83 11.01 10.76
N ILE A 144 9.00 12.33 10.91
CA ILE A 144 8.13 13.33 10.33
C ILE A 144 8.79 13.84 9.06
N TYR A 145 8.10 13.76 7.94
CA TYR A 145 8.61 14.18 6.63
C TYR A 145 7.53 14.91 5.84
N LYS A 146 7.94 15.57 4.76
CA LYS A 146 7.03 16.15 3.77
C LYS A 146 7.54 15.85 2.39
N VAL A 147 6.63 15.83 1.41
CA VAL A 147 6.98 15.68 0.00
C VAL A 147 6.76 17.03 -0.68
N THR A 148 7.76 17.48 -1.43
CA THR A 148 7.75 18.80 -2.07
C THR A 148 8.20 18.69 -3.52
N THR A 149 7.61 19.52 -4.37
CA THR A 149 8.15 19.90 -5.68
C THR A 149 8.52 21.39 -5.65
N ALA A 150 8.86 21.97 -6.81
CA ALA A 150 9.09 23.41 -6.94
C ALA A 150 7.85 24.27 -6.63
N SER A 151 6.65 23.76 -6.89
CA SER A 151 5.39 24.54 -6.79
C SER A 151 4.32 23.89 -5.89
N LEU A 152 4.53 22.66 -5.43
CA LEU A 152 3.58 21.90 -4.63
C LEU A 152 4.23 21.34 -3.35
N LYS A 153 3.44 21.20 -2.28
CA LYS A 153 3.87 20.60 -1.01
C LYS A 153 2.77 19.76 -0.38
N SER A 154 3.15 18.71 0.35
CA SER A 154 2.26 18.01 1.28
C SER A 154 2.25 18.69 2.65
N LYS A 155 1.25 18.37 3.50
CA LYS A 155 1.42 18.52 4.94
C LYS A 155 2.46 17.53 5.48
N ASN A 156 2.87 17.74 6.73
CA ASN A 156 3.73 16.78 7.44
C ASN A 156 3.05 15.40 7.47
N GLN A 157 3.80 14.39 7.06
CA GLN A 157 3.48 12.98 7.12
C GLN A 157 4.29 12.34 8.24
N GLN A 158 3.81 11.21 8.74
CA GLN A 158 4.50 10.43 9.75
C GLN A 158 4.68 9.00 9.27
N ALA A 159 5.89 8.46 9.39
CA ALA A 159 6.19 7.06 9.15
C ALA A 159 6.88 6.46 10.39
N VAL A 160 6.54 5.20 10.68
CA VAL A 160 7.32 4.35 11.59
C VAL A 160 8.01 3.32 10.72
N GLN A 161 9.33 3.30 10.75
CA GLN A 161 10.13 2.46 9.86
C GLN A 161 11.34 1.86 10.57
N TYR A 162 11.87 0.78 10.02
CA TYR A 162 12.99 0.02 10.60
C TYR A 162 14.26 0.10 9.74
N ALA A 163 14.22 0.88 8.66
CA ALA A 163 15.35 1.32 7.85
C ALA A 163 15.30 2.85 7.70
N LYS A 164 16.42 3.54 7.47
CA LYS A 164 16.45 5.02 7.42
C LYS A 164 15.96 5.63 6.09
N THR A 165 15.34 4.85 5.21
CA THR A 165 15.07 5.27 3.83
C THR A 165 13.59 5.24 3.51
N ILE A 166 13.05 6.38 3.06
CA ILE A 166 11.74 6.50 2.42
C ILE A 166 12.01 6.78 0.94
N LYS A 167 11.34 6.07 0.03
CA LYS A 167 11.48 6.25 -1.42
C LYS A 167 10.15 6.65 -2.03
N ILE A 168 10.18 7.40 -3.12
CA ILE A 168 8.99 7.62 -3.96
C ILE A 168 8.92 6.46 -4.96
N THR A 169 7.81 5.73 -4.99
CA THR A 169 7.58 4.61 -5.91
C THR A 169 6.67 4.98 -7.07
N GLN A 170 5.73 5.90 -6.85
CA GLN A 170 4.81 6.35 -7.89
C GLN A 170 4.62 7.87 -7.82
N ASN A 171 4.49 8.52 -8.98
CA ASN A 171 4.21 9.94 -9.10
C ASN A 171 3.14 10.15 -10.17
N TYR A 172 2.02 10.76 -9.79
CA TYR A 172 0.89 11.00 -10.67
C TYR A 172 0.48 12.48 -10.68
N ILE A 173 0.21 12.99 -11.88
CA ILE A 173 -0.42 14.28 -12.12
C ILE A 173 -1.92 14.08 -12.19
N VAL A 174 -2.64 14.91 -11.43
CA VAL A 174 -4.11 14.88 -11.42
C VAL A 174 -4.63 15.69 -12.62
N PRO A 175 -5.39 15.09 -13.56
CA PRO A 175 -5.82 15.79 -14.77
C PRO A 175 -6.61 17.06 -14.48
N ASN A 176 -6.26 18.16 -15.16
CA ASN A 176 -6.91 19.47 -15.01
C ASN A 176 -6.92 20.00 -13.57
N GLN A 177 -5.96 19.56 -12.75
CA GLN A 177 -5.79 20.00 -11.37
C GLN A 177 -4.30 20.31 -11.15
N ASN A 178 -3.99 21.47 -10.55
CA ASN A 178 -2.62 21.78 -10.13
C ASN A 178 -2.28 21.03 -8.83
N LYS A 179 -2.27 19.69 -8.88
CA LYS A 179 -2.05 18.78 -7.75
C LYS A 179 -1.32 17.51 -8.22
N LEU A 180 -0.52 16.90 -7.35
CA LEU A 180 0.10 15.59 -7.59
C LEU A 180 -0.33 14.59 -6.53
N LEU A 181 -0.43 13.32 -6.91
CA LEU A 181 -0.51 12.20 -5.99
C LEU A 181 0.83 11.45 -6.03
N ILE A 182 1.49 11.35 -4.88
CA ILE A 182 2.75 10.64 -4.72
C ILE A 182 2.51 9.39 -3.88
N VAL A 183 3.05 8.25 -4.28
CA VAL A 183 3.14 7.06 -3.42
C VAL A 183 4.57 6.95 -2.94
N VAL A 184 4.73 6.86 -1.62
CA VAL A 184 6.02 6.59 -0.98
C VAL A 184 6.03 5.20 -0.39
N LYS A 185 7.22 4.61 -0.28
CA LYS A 185 7.47 3.27 0.22
C LYS A 185 8.59 3.31 1.24
N TYR A 186 8.40 2.60 2.35
CA TYR A 186 9.40 2.45 3.40
C TYR A 186 9.26 1.11 4.10
N PHE A 187 10.34 0.68 4.75
CA PHE A 187 10.38 -0.57 5.51
C PHE A 187 9.65 -0.41 6.85
N GLY A 188 8.37 -0.77 6.89
CA GLY A 188 7.45 -0.43 7.98
C GLY A 188 7.16 -1.55 8.97
N ILE A 189 7.34 -2.81 8.56
CA ILE A 189 6.98 -3.98 9.37
C ILE A 189 8.22 -4.87 9.50
N PRO A 190 8.78 -5.08 10.71
CA PRO A 190 10.04 -5.78 10.91
C PRO A 190 9.83 -7.26 11.23
N GLU A 191 8.74 -7.86 10.75
CA GLU A 191 8.37 -9.26 11.00
C GLU A 191 8.94 -10.16 9.90
N GLU A 192 9.35 -11.37 10.24
CA GLU A 192 9.95 -12.33 9.31
C GLU A 192 11.17 -11.77 8.55
N THR A 193 11.09 -11.70 7.22
CA THR A 193 12.07 -11.07 6.32
C THR A 193 11.89 -9.56 6.23
N GLY A 194 10.79 -9.07 6.80
CA GLY A 194 10.38 -7.69 6.87
C GLY A 194 9.62 -7.23 5.63
N TYR A 195 8.68 -6.32 5.84
CA TYR A 195 7.74 -5.89 4.82
C TYR A 195 7.71 -4.37 4.66
N ASP A 196 7.54 -3.96 3.42
CA ASP A 196 7.38 -2.57 3.05
C ASP A 196 5.93 -2.11 3.20
N VAL A 197 5.77 -0.84 3.54
CA VAL A 197 4.49 -0.14 3.62
C VAL A 197 4.52 1.02 2.64
N GLU A 198 3.43 1.16 1.89
CA GLU A 198 3.19 2.29 1.01
C GLU A 198 2.15 3.26 1.55
N ASP A 199 2.41 4.55 1.38
CA ASP A 199 1.48 5.63 1.69
C ASP A 199 1.28 6.55 0.49
N ALA A 200 0.01 6.87 0.21
CA ALA A 200 -0.36 7.84 -0.80
C ALA A 200 -0.44 9.24 -0.19
N ILE A 201 0.16 10.24 -0.82
CA ILE A 201 0.28 11.60 -0.32
C ILE A 201 -0.16 12.57 -1.42
N LEU A 202 -1.14 13.43 -1.12
CA LEU A 202 -1.56 14.50 -2.02
C LEU A 202 -0.71 15.76 -1.81
N LEU A 203 -0.18 16.30 -2.91
CA LEU A 203 0.58 17.55 -2.94
C LEU A 203 -0.31 18.67 -3.48
N LEU A 204 -0.35 19.78 -2.74
CA LEU A 204 -1.17 20.94 -3.02
C LEU A 204 -0.29 22.14 -3.38
N PRO A 205 -0.82 23.15 -4.09
CA PRO A 205 -0.10 24.40 -4.36
C PRO A 205 0.50 25.01 -3.10
N ILE A 206 1.75 25.45 -3.21
CA ILE A 206 2.39 26.24 -2.17
C ILE A 206 1.63 27.58 -2.10
N GLN A 207 0.90 27.76 -1.00
CA GLN A 207 0.51 29.07 -0.50
C GLN A 207 1.73 29.76 0.11
#